data_AF-A0A0Q5ZV61-F1
#
_entry.id   AF-A0A0Q5ZV61-F1
#
_cell.length_a   1.000
_cell.length_b   1.000
_cell.length_c   1.000
_cell.angle_alpha   90.00
_cell.angle_beta   90.00
_cell.angle_gamma   90.00
#
_symmetry.space_group_name_H-M   'P 1'
#
loop_
_entity.id
_entity.type
_entity.pdbx_description
1 polymer ?
#
loop_
_entity_poly.entity_id
_entity_poly.type
_entity_poly.pdbx_seq_one_letter_code
_entity_poly.pdbx_strand_id
1 'polypeptide(L)' 'MAYNRRNYVKRAKYIISVYNQYKHVDVPDTRILSNYFPQHNIFISYRQWMNIKGMVIPKVENEEQLTLFN' A
#
# COMPACT_ATOMS: atom_id res chain seq x y z
N MET A 1 -12.86 -19.27 -1.29
CA MET A 1 -11.90 -18.53 -2.14
C MET A 1 -10.50 -18.82 -1.64
N ALA A 2 -9.62 -19.38 -2.46
CA ALA A 2 -8.23 -19.56 -2.05
C ALA A 2 -7.57 -18.19 -1.89
N TYR A 3 -6.94 -17.93 -0.75
CA TYR A 3 -6.24 -16.69 -0.46
C TYR A 3 -5.00 -16.59 -1.36
N ASN A 4 -5.10 -15.84 -2.47
CA ASN A 4 -3.95 -15.60 -3.33
C ASN A 4 -3.07 -14.50 -2.71
N ARG A 5 -1.99 -14.93 -2.04
CA ARG A 5 -1.00 -14.04 -1.42
C ARG A 5 -0.46 -12.99 -2.39
N ARG A 6 -0.25 -13.33 -3.67
CA ARG A 6 0.25 -12.39 -4.68
C ARG A 6 -0.74 -11.26 -4.95
N ASN A 7 -2.03 -11.59 -5.08
CA ASN A 7 -3.09 -10.60 -5.27
C ASN A 7 -3.22 -9.68 -4.05
N TYR A 8 -3.11 -10.24 -2.84
CA TYR A 8 -3.13 -9.46 -1.61
C TYR A 8 -1.96 -8.47 -1.53
N VAL A 9 -0.73 -8.91 -1.84
CA VAL A 9 0.45 -8.03 -1.87
C VAL A 9 0.29 -6.93 -2.93
N LYS A 10 -0.21 -7.25 -4.12
CA LYS A 10 -0.49 -6.25 -5.17
C LYS A 10 -1.50 -5.20 -4.68
N ARG A 11 -2.58 -5.62 -4.02
CA ARG A 11 -3.57 -4.73 -3.42
C ARG A 11 -2.96 -3.87 -2.30
N ALA A 12 -2.16 -4.46 -1.42
CA ALA A 12 -1.49 -3.72 -0.34
C ALA A 12 -0.54 -2.64 -0.90
N LYS A 13 0.24 -2.97 -1.94
CA LYS A 13 1.10 -2.00 -2.65
C LYS A 13 0.31 -0.79 -3.15
N TYR A 14 -0.84 -1.05 -3.80
CA TYR A 14 -1.71 0.01 -4.29
C TYR A 14 -2.29 0.89 -3.17
N ILE A 15 -2.74 0.28 -2.07
CA ILE A 15 -3.27 1.04 -0.93
C ILE A 15 -2.18 1.93 -0.31
N ILE A 16 -0.97 1.41 -0.15
CA ILE A 16 0.17 2.19 0.37
C ILE A 16 0.56 3.32 -0.59
N SER A 17 0.56 3.08 -1.91
CA SER A 17 0.88 4.14 -2.88
C SER A 17 -0.13 5.28 -2.81
N VAL A 18 -1.43 4.97 -2.72
CA VAL A 18 -2.49 5.97 -2.52
C VAL A 18 -2.29 6.72 -1.21
N TYR A 19 -2.03 6.02 -0.10
CA TYR A 19 -1.75 6.67 1.18
C TYR A 19 -0.56 7.64 1.12
N ASN A 20 0.54 7.23 0.49
CA ASN A 20 1.75 8.06 0.38
C ASN A 20 1.55 9.32 -0.47
N GLN A 21 0.62 9.32 -1.42
CA GLN A 21 0.29 10.53 -2.22
C GLN A 21 -0.31 11.65 -1.37
N TYR A 22 -1.07 11.30 -0.32
CA TYR A 22 -1.77 12.27 0.53
C TYR A 22 -1.14 12.44 1.91
N LYS A 23 -0.16 11.60 2.26
CA LYS A 23 0.48 11.66 3.57
C LYS A 23 1.50 12.79 3.62
N HIS A 24 1.16 13.81 4.40
CA HIS A 24 2.05 14.90 4.80
C HIS A 24 2.22 14.91 6.34
N VAL A 25 3.18 15.69 6.84
CA VAL A 25 3.49 15.79 8.29
C VAL A 25 2.24 16.12 9.10
N ASP A 26 1.43 17.06 8.61
CA ASP A 26 0.27 17.59 9.34
C ASP A 26 -1.04 16.85 9.08
N VAL A 27 -1.05 15.84 8.20
CA VAL A 27 -2.27 15.13 7.81
C VAL A 27 -2.40 13.84 8.64
N PRO A 28 -3.43 13.71 9.50
CA PRO A 28 -3.65 12.48 10.27
C PRO A 28 -4.14 11.35 9.37
N ASP A 29 -3.73 10.11 9.67
CA ASP A 29 -4.08 8.92 8.89
C ASP A 29 -5.61 8.75 8.77
N THR A 30 -6.35 9.04 9.84
CA THR A 30 -7.82 8.94 9.88
C THR A 30 -8.49 9.82 8.82
N ARG A 31 -7.95 11.01 8.57
CA ARG A 31 -8.46 11.92 7.53
C ARG A 31 -8.23 11.37 6.13
N ILE A 32 -7.09 10.69 5.92
CA ILE A 32 -6.79 10.06 4.63
C ILE A 32 -7.73 8.88 4.37
N LEU A 33 -7.94 8.06 5.40
CA LEU A 33 -8.83 6.91 5.33
C LEU A 33 -10.29 7.32 5.11
N SER A 34 -10.75 8.40 5.73
CA SER A 34 -12.15 8.84 5.59
C SER A 34 -12.42 9.54 4.27
N ASN A 35 -11.47 10.35 3.77
CA ASN A 35 -11.75 11.27 2.67
C ASN A 35 -11.17 10.80 1.34
N TYR A 36 -9.97 10.23 1.32
CA TYR A 36 -9.26 9.90 0.08
C TYR A 36 -9.41 8.43 -0.30
N PHE A 37 -9.37 7.49 0.65
CA PHE A 37 -9.51 6.06 0.34
C PHE A 37 -10.81 5.71 -0.41
N PRO A 38 -11.99 6.25 -0.05
CA PRO A 38 -13.23 6.00 -0.80
C PRO A 38 -13.19 6.49 -2.26
N GLN A 39 -12.45 7.57 -2.55
CA GLN A 39 -12.28 8.09 -3.92
C GLN A 39 -11.54 7.10 -4.82
N HIS A 40 -10.70 6.24 -4.22
CA HIS A 40 -9.95 5.19 -4.90
C HIS A 40 -10.60 3.81 -4.78
N ASN A 41 -11.88 3.75 -4.38
CA ASN A 41 -12.62 2.50 -4.12
C ASN A 41 -11.95 1.59 -3.07
N ILE A 42 -11.23 2.17 -2.11
CA ILE A 42 -10.60 1.47 -1.00
C ILE A 42 -11.51 1.57 0.22
N PHE A 43 -12.24 0.49 0.51
CA PHE A 43 -13.12 0.40 1.67
C PHE A 43 -12.52 -0.58 2.68
N ILE A 44 -11.73 -0.06 3.63
CA ILE A 44 -11.11 -0.84 4.70
C ILE A 44 -11.30 -0.18 6.06
N SER A 45 -11.37 -0.99 7.11
CA SER A 45 -11.37 -0.51 8.49
C SER A 45 -10.00 0.03 8.91
N TYR A 46 -9.97 0.86 9.95
CA TYR A 46 -8.73 1.35 10.53
C TYR A 46 -7.78 0.22 10.96
N ARG A 47 -8.32 -0.88 11.51
CA ARG A 47 -7.52 -2.05 11.89
C ARG A 47 -6.89 -2.74 10.68
N GLN A 48 -7.64 -2.89 9.60
CA GLN A 48 -7.10 -3.45 8.35
C GLN A 48 -6.01 -2.54 7.78
N TRP A 49 -6.18 -1.22 7.86
CA TRP A 49 -5.13 -0.27 7.50
C TRP A 49 -3.88 -0.43 8.36
N MET A 50 -4.00 -0.50 9.69
CA MET A 50 -2.85 -0.69 10.58
C MET A 50 -2.10 -1.99 10.27
N ASN A 51 -2.84 -3.07 9.97
CA ASN A 51 -2.22 -4.32 9.52
C ASN A 51 -1.44 -4.12 8.22
N ILE A 52 -2.05 -3.49 7.19
CA ILE A 52 -1.40 -3.23 5.89
C ILE A 52 -0.18 -2.30 6.03
N LYS A 53 -0.30 -1.24 6.84
CA LYS A 53 0.77 -0.26 7.10
C LYS A 53 1.97 -0.90 7.79
N GLY A 54 1.74 -1.86 8.69
CA GLY A 54 2.79 -2.62 9.37
C GLY A 54 3.35 -3.80 8.55
N MET A 55 2.81 -4.08 7.36
CA MET A 55 3.34 -5.16 6.53
C MET A 55 4.71 -4.79 5.94
N VAL A 56 5.65 -5.72 6.04
CA VAL A 56 6.85 -5.70 5.20
C VAL A 56 6.44 -6.08 3.79
N ILE A 57 6.16 -5.07 2.96
CA ILE A 57 5.92 -5.29 1.54
C ILE A 57 7.28 -5.57 0.89
N PRO A 58 7.46 -6.73 0.23
CA PRO A 58 8.69 -6.97 -0.53
C PRO A 58 8.80 -5.88 -1.59
N LYS A 59 9.87 -5.07 -1.48
CA LYS A 59 10.32 -4.21 -2.57
C LYS A 59 10.47 -5.12 -3.78
N VAL A 60 9.98 -4.68 -4.94
CA VAL A 60 10.25 -5.41 -6.18
C VAL A 60 11.77 -5.55 -6.22
N GLU A 61 12.28 -6.77 -6.19
CA GLU A 61 13.70 -7.01 -6.42
C GLU A 61 14.01 -6.31 -7.74
N ASN A 62 14.93 -5.35 -7.71
CA ASN A 62 15.28 -4.56 -8.86
C ASN A 62 15.70 -5.52 -9.98
N GLU A 63 14.85 -5.72 -10.99
CA GLU A 63 15.23 -6.39 -12.23
C GLU A 63 16.41 -5.65 -12.90
N GLU A 64 16.65 -4.40 -12.49
CA GLU A 64 17.79 -3.55 -12.88
C GLU A 64 19.14 -3.96 -12.27
N GLN A 65 19.20 -4.86 -11.28
CA GLN A 65 20.49 -5.26 -10.68
C GLN A 65 21.37 -6.09 -11.64
N LEU A 66 20.84 -6.53 -12.78
CA LEU A 66 21.59 -7.28 -13.79
C LEU A 66 22.24 -6.43 -14.89
N THR A 67 22.00 -5.12 -14.95
CA THR A 67 22.62 -4.26 -15.98
C THR A 67 23.97 -3.67 -15.57
N LEU A 68 24.41 -3.88 -14.33
CA LEU A 68 25.69 -3.36 -13.82
C LEU A 68 26.91 -4.23 -14.19
N PHE A 69 26.72 -5.33 -14.95
CA PHE A 69 27.78 -6.27 -15.31
C PHE A 69 27.92 -6.54 -16.81
N ASN A 70 27.40 -5.66 -17.69
CA ASN A 70 27.61 -5.73 -19.13
C ASN A 70 28.60 -4.66 -19.61
#